data_AF-A0A7X9JII2-F1
#
_entry.id   AF-A0A7X9JII2-F1
#
_cell.length_a   1.000
_cell.length_b   1.000
_cell.length_c   1.000
_cell.angle_alpha   90.00
_cell.angle_beta   90.00
_cell.angle_gamma   90.00
#
_symmetry.space_group_name_H-M   'P 1'
#
loop_
_entity.id
_entity.type
_entity.pdbx_description
1 polymer ?
#
loop_
_entity_poly.entity_id
_entity_poly.type
_entity_poly.pdbx_seq_one_letter_code
_entity_poly.pdbx_strand_id
1 'polypeptide(L)'
;NTIYLDVLSNIKTVKNSDRELLYFNSESIIPSIDRELSGEMKIMSIEPKDIKLIFSKKQSKKVFVVPNISYSINKNYLINTVKVIPNTILITGPSFIVDTIDTVFTQKQNISDLSSNLKANLLLQKVEFCNYNRDFVAVAINIEKKTEKTIAVPVESLFPSSLKNSTFVPNSINLKFSVGIHQFSKIDASQFQLTVERINSSSINSDIYRVKAIRIPSKIYNLQITPNIVTILKK
;
A
#
# COMPACT_ATOMS: atom_id res chain seq x y z
N ASN A 1 -19.32 19.72 51.49
CA ASN A 1 -19.19 20.99 50.76
C ASN A 1 -18.65 20.72 49.37
N THR A 2 -19.35 21.22 48.36
CA THR A 2 -18.87 21.27 46.98
C THR A 2 -18.39 22.71 46.74
N ILE A 3 -17.14 22.87 46.31
CA ILE A 3 -16.56 24.19 45.99
C ILE A 3 -16.70 24.42 44.48
N TYR A 4 -17.30 25.54 44.08
CA TYR A 4 -17.41 25.93 42.68
C TYR A 4 -16.28 26.90 42.34
N LEU A 5 -15.48 26.57 41.33
CA LEU A 5 -14.35 27.38 40.89
C LEU A 5 -14.62 27.90 39.48
N ASP A 6 -14.45 29.21 39.29
CA ASP A 6 -14.41 29.79 37.94
C ASP A 6 -13.04 29.56 37.32
N VAL A 7 -12.98 28.52 36.49
CA VAL A 7 -11.78 28.14 35.74
C VAL A 7 -11.62 29.03 34.51
N LEU A 8 -12.71 29.55 33.94
CA LEU A 8 -12.72 30.22 32.64
C LEU A 8 -11.95 31.55 32.65
N SER A 9 -12.00 32.28 33.75
CA SER A 9 -11.30 33.57 33.91
C SER A 9 -9.77 33.47 33.89
N ASN A 10 -9.20 32.28 34.13
CA ASN A 10 -7.77 32.04 34.15
C ASN A 10 -7.24 31.25 32.95
N ILE A 11 -8.08 31.02 31.93
CA ILE A 11 -7.69 30.30 30.73
C ILE A 11 -7.02 31.26 29.74
N LYS A 12 -5.84 30.86 29.26
CA LYS A 12 -5.22 31.48 28.09
C LYS A 12 -5.70 30.77 26.82
N THR A 13 -6.32 31.53 25.93
CA THR A 13 -6.87 31.02 24.67
C THR A 13 -5.96 31.37 23.50
N VAL A 14 -5.61 30.38 22.68
CA VAL A 14 -4.99 30.57 21.37
C VAL A 14 -5.94 30.01 20.31
N LYS A 15 -6.53 30.90 19.50
CA LYS A 15 -7.45 30.53 18.41
C LYS A 15 -6.70 30.43 17.09
N ASN A 16 -6.98 29.37 16.34
CA ASN A 16 -6.69 29.26 14.91
C ASN A 16 -7.99 28.84 14.18
N SER A 17 -8.03 28.91 12.85
CA SER A 17 -9.21 28.62 12.01
C SER A 17 -9.94 27.32 12.39
N ASP A 18 -9.18 26.27 12.73
CA ASP A 18 -9.71 24.90 12.87
C ASP A 18 -9.62 24.32 14.29
N ARG A 19 -9.02 25.05 15.23
CA ARG A 19 -8.91 24.62 16.63
C ARG A 19 -8.75 25.80 17.59
N GLU A 20 -9.28 25.60 18.79
CA GLU A 20 -9.09 26.48 19.94
C GLU A 20 -8.30 25.73 21.01
N LEU A 21 -7.11 26.25 21.33
CA LEU A 21 -6.26 25.70 22.39
C LEU A 21 -6.49 26.52 23.66
N LEU A 22 -6.96 25.86 24.71
CA LEU A 22 -7.05 26.45 26.04
C LEU A 22 -5.92 25.90 26.90
N TYR A 23 -5.14 26.82 27.46
CA TYR A 23 -4.12 26.52 28.45
C TYR A 23 -4.63 27.00 29.80
N PHE A 24 -4.74 26.05 30.73
CA PHE A 24 -5.12 26.32 32.11
C PHE A 24 -3.96 25.93 33.02
N ASN A 25 -3.44 26.90 33.76
CA ASN A 25 -2.47 26.64 34.80
C ASN A 25 -3.22 26.42 36.11
N SER A 26 -3.08 25.24 36.71
CA SER A 26 -3.86 24.84 37.89
C SER A 26 -3.46 25.57 39.16
N GLU A 27 -2.28 26.20 39.21
CA GLU A 27 -1.90 27.05 40.34
C GLU A 27 -2.72 28.36 40.36
N SER A 28 -3.28 28.79 39.22
CA SER A 28 -4.12 30.01 39.13
C SER A 28 -5.41 29.96 39.96
N ILE A 29 -5.89 28.78 40.33
CA ILE A 29 -7.11 28.60 41.13
C ILE A 29 -6.85 28.47 42.64
N ILE A 30 -5.59 28.35 43.08
CA ILE A 30 -5.22 28.24 44.50
C ILE A 30 -5.83 29.36 45.35
N PRO A 31 -5.79 30.66 44.95
CA PRO A 31 -6.38 31.73 45.76
C PRO A 31 -7.90 31.59 45.93
N SER A 32 -8.58 30.97 44.96
CA SER A 32 -10.03 30.76 45.03
C SER A 32 -10.39 29.60 45.95
N ILE A 33 -9.56 28.55 45.98
CA ILE A 33 -9.76 27.42 46.89
C ILE A 33 -9.40 27.83 48.33
N ASP A 34 -8.30 28.56 48.54
CA ASP A 34 -7.86 29.02 49.87
C ASP A 34 -8.92 29.88 50.58
N ARG A 35 -9.72 30.64 49.83
CA ARG A 35 -10.85 31.44 50.38
C ARG A 35 -12.02 30.59 50.86
N GLU A 36 -12.20 29.40 50.29
CA GLU A 36 -13.31 28.48 50.58
C GLU A 36 -12.92 27.42 51.63
N LEU A 37 -11.62 27.27 51.89
CA LEU A 37 -11.09 26.39 52.94
C LEU A 37 -11.06 27.13 54.28
N SER A 38 -11.35 26.40 55.36
CA SER A 38 -11.12 26.90 56.73
C SER A 38 -9.61 27.08 56.97
N GLY A 39 -9.22 28.17 57.64
CA GLY A 39 -7.83 28.67 57.75
C GLY A 39 -6.79 27.75 58.40
N GLU A 40 -7.14 26.49 58.71
CA GLU A 40 -6.24 25.44 59.17
C GLU A 40 -5.75 24.51 58.04
N MET A 41 -6.34 24.60 56.84
CA MET A 41 -5.94 23.81 55.67
C MET A 41 -5.18 24.66 54.66
N LYS A 42 -4.07 24.13 54.14
CA LYS A 42 -3.25 24.79 53.12
C LYS A 42 -3.00 23.86 51.94
N ILE A 43 -3.22 24.34 50.72
CA ILE A 43 -2.91 23.60 49.50
C ILE A 43 -1.39 23.56 49.32
N MET A 44 -0.83 22.35 49.25
CA MET A 44 0.61 22.16 49.04
C MET A 44 0.99 22.04 47.55
N SER A 45 0.14 21.39 46.76
CA SER A 45 0.36 21.20 45.33
C SER A 45 -0.95 20.86 44.63
N ILE A 46 -1.00 21.14 43.33
CA ILE A 46 -2.07 20.69 42.43
C ILE A 46 -1.40 20.00 41.25
N GLU A 47 -1.83 18.76 40.97
CA GLU A 47 -1.38 18.00 39.81
C GLU A 47 -2.56 17.64 38.91
N PRO A 48 -2.43 17.85 37.58
CA PRO A 48 -1.27 18.41 36.87
C PRO A 48 -1.20 19.95 36.97
N LYS A 49 0.01 20.53 36.77
CA LYS A 49 0.22 21.99 36.77
C LYS A 49 -0.39 22.69 35.54
N ASP A 50 -0.30 22.06 34.38
CA ASP A 50 -0.83 22.59 33.14
C ASP A 50 -1.84 21.63 32.54
N ILE A 51 -3.06 22.10 32.36
CA ILE A 51 -4.14 21.40 31.66
C ILE A 51 -4.27 22.05 30.28
N LYS A 52 -4.04 21.24 29.24
CA LYS A 52 -4.24 21.65 27.86
C LYS A 52 -5.54 21.06 27.32
N LEU A 53 -6.49 21.91 26.98
CA LEU A 53 -7.74 21.50 26.34
C LEU A 53 -7.71 21.91 24.87
N ILE A 54 -8.14 21.01 23.99
CA ILE A 54 -8.18 21.22 22.55
C ILE A 54 -9.63 21.13 22.11
N PHE A 55 -10.21 22.28 21.74
CA PHE A 55 -11.55 22.36 21.19
C PHE A 55 -11.47 22.38 19.68
N SER A 56 -12.27 21.54 19.04
CA SER A 56 -12.35 21.45 17.59
C SER A 56 -13.75 21.02 17.19
N LYS A 57 -14.13 21.33 15.96
CA LYS A 57 -15.38 20.81 15.40
C LYS A 57 -15.24 19.30 15.23
N LYS A 58 -16.27 18.57 15.63
CA LYS A 58 -16.37 17.15 15.34
C LYS A 58 -16.72 16.98 13.87
N GLN A 59 -15.95 16.18 13.15
CA GLN A 59 -16.13 15.90 11.73
C GLN A 59 -16.11 14.40 11.49
N SER A 60 -16.78 13.97 10.42
CA SER A 60 -16.71 12.60 9.91
C SER A 60 -16.29 12.58 8.45
N LYS A 61 -15.40 11.67 8.09
CA LYS A 61 -14.86 11.50 6.72
C LYS A 61 -14.86 10.02 6.35
N LYS A 62 -15.15 9.71 5.08
CA LYS A 62 -14.93 8.35 4.55
C LYS A 62 -13.48 8.24 4.10
N VAL A 63 -12.79 7.21 4.59
CA VAL A 63 -11.37 6.96 4.33
C VAL A 63 -11.17 5.54 3.83
N PHE A 64 -10.13 5.32 3.02
CA PHE A 64 -9.79 4.00 2.50
C PHE A 64 -9.16 3.13 3.58
N VAL A 65 -9.37 1.81 3.48
CA VAL A 65 -8.72 0.84 4.37
C VAL A 65 -7.64 0.06 3.62
N VAL A 66 -6.42 0.10 4.14
CA VAL A 66 -5.28 -0.66 3.58
C VAL A 66 -4.85 -1.73 4.58
N PRO A 67 -4.89 -3.02 4.21
CA PRO A 67 -4.50 -4.10 5.10
C PRO A 67 -2.98 -4.14 5.24
N ASN A 68 -2.49 -4.13 6.48
CA ASN A 68 -1.08 -4.28 6.80
C ASN A 68 -0.75 -5.76 7.01
N ILE A 69 -0.42 -6.45 5.92
CA ILE A 69 -0.20 -7.89 5.92
C ILE A 69 1.19 -8.20 5.40
N SER A 70 1.97 -8.91 6.21
CA SER A 70 3.20 -9.57 5.77
C SER A 70 2.92 -11.06 5.56
N TYR A 71 3.33 -11.63 4.43
CA TYR A 71 3.05 -13.03 4.15
C TYR A 71 4.25 -13.76 3.53
N SER A 72 4.36 -15.06 3.80
CA SER A 72 5.15 -16.00 3.01
C SER A 72 4.21 -16.96 2.28
N ILE A 73 4.52 -17.27 1.02
CA ILE A 73 3.73 -18.14 0.16
C ILE A 73 4.62 -19.24 -0.39
N ASN A 74 4.09 -20.44 -0.51
CA ASN A 74 4.81 -21.56 -1.11
C ASN A 74 5.12 -21.26 -2.60
N LYS A 75 6.31 -21.70 -3.07
CA LYS A 75 6.79 -21.45 -4.44
C LYS A 75 5.83 -21.91 -5.54
N ASN A 76 4.93 -22.85 -5.25
CA ASN A 76 3.95 -23.39 -6.20
C ASN A 76 2.67 -22.55 -6.32
N TYR A 77 2.55 -21.45 -5.59
CA TYR A 77 1.36 -20.59 -5.59
C TYR A 77 1.70 -19.12 -5.90
N LEU A 78 0.69 -18.39 -6.37
CA LEU A 78 0.73 -16.95 -6.59
C LEU A 78 -0.49 -16.29 -5.95
N ILE A 79 -0.34 -15.03 -5.54
CA ILE A 79 -1.47 -14.22 -5.07
C ILE A 79 -2.29 -13.80 -6.31
N ASN A 80 -3.57 -14.18 -6.33
CA ASN A 80 -4.49 -13.80 -7.40
C ASN A 80 -5.15 -12.45 -7.08
N THR A 81 -5.80 -12.38 -5.91
CA THR A 81 -6.55 -11.18 -5.48
C THR A 81 -6.48 -11.00 -3.96
N VAL A 82 -6.40 -9.77 -3.50
CA VAL A 82 -6.64 -9.37 -2.12
C VAL A 82 -7.88 -8.49 -2.08
N LYS A 83 -8.89 -8.87 -1.32
CA LYS A 83 -10.15 -8.13 -1.16
C LYS A 83 -10.32 -7.67 0.27
N VAL A 84 -10.77 -6.43 0.45
CA VAL A 84 -11.01 -5.81 1.77
C VAL A 84 -12.46 -5.35 1.81
N ILE A 85 -13.20 -5.78 2.83
CA ILE A 85 -14.64 -5.54 2.95
C ILE A 85 -14.95 -5.07 4.38
N PRO A 86 -15.45 -3.83 4.56
CA PRO A 86 -15.54 -2.78 3.55
C PRO A 86 -14.15 -2.23 3.18
N ASN A 87 -14.00 -1.73 1.95
CA ASN A 87 -12.76 -1.06 1.48
C ASN A 87 -12.66 0.40 1.93
N THR A 88 -13.74 0.93 2.52
CA THR A 88 -13.85 2.28 3.07
C THR A 88 -14.59 2.24 4.40
N ILE A 89 -14.19 3.10 5.32
CA ILE A 89 -14.80 3.23 6.65
C ILE A 89 -15.06 4.70 6.97
N LEU A 90 -15.96 4.95 7.91
CA LEU A 90 -16.20 6.29 8.43
C LEU A 90 -15.30 6.50 9.65
N ILE A 91 -14.43 7.50 9.59
CA ILE A 91 -13.67 8.00 10.74
C ILE A 91 -14.33 9.28 11.25
N THR A 92 -14.46 9.39 12.57
CA THR A 92 -15.06 10.53 13.24
C THR A 92 -14.14 11.02 14.35
N GLY A 93 -13.86 12.33 14.38
CA GLY A 93 -12.95 12.93 15.35
C GLY A 93 -12.84 14.44 15.16
N PRO A 94 -11.84 15.07 15.80
CA PRO A 94 -11.46 16.46 15.53
C PRO A 94 -11.21 16.73 14.06
N SER A 95 -11.77 17.81 13.50
CA SER A 95 -11.58 18.19 12.08
C SER A 95 -10.11 18.22 11.67
N PHE A 96 -9.27 18.89 12.47
CA PHE A 96 -7.83 19.00 12.20
C PHE A 96 -7.06 17.66 12.16
N ILE A 97 -7.61 16.59 12.75
CA ILE A 97 -7.04 15.23 12.65
C ILE A 97 -7.65 14.52 11.45
N VAL A 98 -8.98 14.49 11.37
CA VAL A 98 -9.74 13.79 10.34
C VAL A 98 -9.39 14.29 8.93
N ASP A 99 -9.18 15.59 8.75
CA ASP A 99 -8.82 16.19 7.46
C ASP A 99 -7.49 15.65 6.92
N THR A 100 -6.54 15.35 7.81
CA THR A 100 -5.21 14.81 7.45
C THR A 100 -5.21 13.32 7.11
N ILE A 101 -6.32 12.62 7.33
CA ILE A 101 -6.39 11.16 7.16
C ILE A 101 -7.15 10.84 5.88
N ASP A 102 -6.46 10.25 4.92
CA ASP A 102 -7.08 9.70 3.71
C ASP A 102 -7.21 8.18 3.76
N THR A 103 -6.34 7.54 4.55
CA THR A 103 -6.21 6.07 4.60
C THR A 103 -6.00 5.61 6.04
N VAL A 104 -6.65 4.51 6.41
CA VAL A 104 -6.46 3.82 7.70
C VAL A 104 -5.89 2.44 7.44
N PHE A 105 -4.87 2.06 8.20
CA PHE A 105 -4.26 0.74 8.11
C PHE A 105 -4.93 -0.23 9.07
N THR A 106 -4.90 -1.52 8.75
CA THR A 106 -5.15 -2.56 9.76
C THR A 106 -3.94 -2.71 10.67
N GLN A 107 -4.14 -3.33 11.83
CA GLN A 107 -3.05 -3.88 12.61
C GLN A 107 -2.24 -4.87 11.76
N LYS A 108 -0.93 -4.93 12.04
CA LYS A 108 -0.01 -5.79 11.30
C LYS A 108 -0.36 -7.25 11.56
N GLN A 109 -0.62 -7.99 10.48
CA GLN A 109 -0.81 -9.44 10.52
C GLN A 109 0.33 -10.12 9.76
N ASN A 110 1.01 -11.07 10.41
CA ASN A 110 1.99 -11.94 9.76
C ASN A 110 1.31 -13.27 9.41
N ILE A 111 1.42 -13.70 8.16
CA ILE A 111 0.88 -14.98 7.68
C ILE A 111 2.04 -15.81 7.14
N SER A 112 2.38 -16.88 7.84
CA SER A 112 3.39 -17.84 7.37
C SER A 112 2.74 -18.94 6.52
N ASP A 113 3.41 -19.33 5.44
CA ASP A 113 3.11 -20.49 4.61
C ASP A 113 1.66 -20.53 4.06
N LEU A 114 1.29 -19.48 3.33
CA LEU A 114 -0.01 -19.40 2.67
C LEU A 114 -0.13 -20.48 1.59
N SER A 115 -0.87 -21.55 1.89
CA SER A 115 -1.06 -22.72 1.03
C SER A 115 -2.51 -22.91 0.56
N SER A 116 -3.44 -22.10 1.08
CA SER A 116 -4.84 -22.04 0.68
C SER A 116 -5.39 -20.61 0.76
N ASN A 117 -6.61 -20.38 0.24
CA ASN A 117 -7.26 -19.08 0.34
C ASN A 117 -7.49 -18.72 1.82
N LEU A 118 -7.17 -17.49 2.20
CA LEU A 118 -7.33 -17.00 3.56
C LEU A 118 -8.49 -16.01 3.63
N LYS A 119 -9.30 -16.13 4.68
CA LYS A 119 -10.24 -15.09 5.11
C LYS A 119 -9.95 -14.77 6.57
N ALA A 120 -9.75 -13.49 6.89
CA ALA A 120 -9.45 -13.03 8.24
C ALA A 120 -10.15 -11.71 8.52
N ASN A 121 -10.59 -11.51 9.75
CA ASN A 121 -11.01 -10.20 10.23
C ASN A 121 -9.81 -9.51 10.86
N LEU A 122 -9.41 -8.37 10.31
CA LEU A 122 -8.28 -7.60 10.81
C LEU A 122 -8.78 -6.35 11.52
N LEU A 123 -8.31 -6.15 12.75
CA LEU A 123 -8.55 -4.94 13.52
C LEU A 123 -7.92 -3.74 12.82
N LEU A 124 -8.59 -2.59 12.87
CA LEU A 124 -8.05 -1.33 12.40
C LEU A 124 -7.01 -0.81 13.39
N GLN A 125 -5.97 -0.17 12.88
CA GLN A 125 -5.04 0.58 13.70
C GLN A 125 -5.78 1.79 14.30
N LYS A 126 -5.71 1.95 15.62
CA LYS A 126 -6.35 3.08 16.30
C LYS A 126 -5.64 4.37 15.92
N VAL A 127 -6.44 5.40 15.65
CA VAL A 127 -5.99 6.79 15.53
C VAL A 127 -6.45 7.50 16.81
N GLU A 128 -5.52 8.15 17.50
CA GLU A 128 -5.84 8.87 18.73
C GLU A 128 -6.91 9.94 18.50
N PHE A 129 -7.81 10.08 19.48
CA PHE A 129 -8.93 11.03 19.46
C PHE A 129 -9.96 10.81 18.33
N CYS A 130 -9.86 9.71 17.58
CA CYS A 130 -10.79 9.34 16.53
C CYS A 130 -11.50 8.02 16.85
N ASN A 131 -12.70 7.86 16.30
CA ASN A 131 -13.48 6.64 16.35
C ASN A 131 -13.85 6.19 14.95
N TYR A 132 -13.99 4.90 14.77
CA TYR A 132 -14.46 4.31 13.52
C TYR A 132 -15.90 3.82 13.68
N ASN A 133 -16.65 3.75 12.57
CA ASN A 133 -17.96 3.09 12.59
C ASN A 133 -17.88 1.56 12.74
N ARG A 134 -16.69 0.98 12.59
CA ARG A 134 -16.37 -0.45 12.79
C ARG A 134 -14.93 -0.58 13.25
N ASP A 135 -14.62 -1.55 14.09
CA ASP A 135 -13.26 -1.77 14.60
C ASP A 135 -12.42 -2.73 13.74
N PHE A 136 -13.05 -3.47 12.84
CA PHE A 136 -12.39 -4.46 11.98
C PHE A 136 -12.95 -4.47 10.56
N VAL A 137 -12.15 -5.01 9.65
CA VAL A 137 -12.52 -5.29 8.26
C VAL A 137 -12.24 -6.74 7.91
N ALA A 138 -13.04 -7.31 7.02
CA ALA A 138 -12.80 -8.64 6.48
C ALA A 138 -11.81 -8.55 5.31
N VAL A 139 -10.71 -9.31 5.39
CA VAL A 139 -9.73 -9.46 4.33
C VAL A 139 -9.77 -10.87 3.77
N ALA A 140 -9.89 -10.98 2.45
CA ALA A 140 -9.82 -12.25 1.72
C ALA A 140 -8.63 -12.24 0.77
N ILE A 141 -7.67 -13.12 1.01
CA ILE A 141 -6.52 -13.36 0.14
C ILE A 141 -6.78 -14.64 -0.63
N ASN A 142 -6.94 -14.52 -1.95
CA ASN A 142 -7.07 -15.68 -2.81
C ASN A 142 -5.74 -15.97 -3.48
N ILE A 143 -5.32 -17.22 -3.40
CA ILE A 143 -4.15 -17.74 -4.09
C ILE A 143 -4.58 -18.65 -5.24
N GLU A 144 -3.66 -18.89 -6.15
CA GLU A 144 -3.83 -19.84 -7.24
C GLU A 144 -2.54 -20.61 -7.50
N LYS A 145 -2.66 -21.79 -8.11
CA LYS A 145 -1.50 -22.58 -8.51
C LYS A 145 -0.72 -21.82 -9.58
N LYS A 146 0.60 -21.77 -9.38
CA LYS A 146 1.56 -21.30 -10.36
C LYS A 146 1.78 -22.38 -11.42
N THR A 147 1.73 -22.00 -12.67
CA THR A 147 2.03 -22.87 -13.82
C THR A 147 3.03 -22.16 -14.75
N GLU A 148 3.62 -22.90 -15.67
CA GLU A 148 4.51 -22.36 -16.70
C GLU A 148 3.78 -22.31 -18.04
N LYS A 149 3.98 -21.22 -18.78
CA LYS A 149 3.52 -21.07 -20.15
C LYS A 149 4.71 -20.78 -21.06
N THR A 150 4.70 -21.41 -22.24
CA THR A 150 5.65 -21.13 -23.31
C THR A 150 4.89 -20.61 -24.52
N ILE A 151 5.33 -19.48 -25.07
CA ILE A 151 4.79 -18.89 -26.30
C ILE A 151 5.91 -18.81 -27.33
N ALA A 152 5.70 -19.41 -28.49
CA ALA A 152 6.60 -19.27 -29.62
C ALA A 152 6.32 -17.96 -30.36
N VAL A 153 7.36 -17.18 -30.64
CA VAL A 153 7.30 -15.94 -31.41
C VAL A 153 8.20 -16.09 -32.65
N PRO A 154 7.66 -15.91 -33.86
CA PRO A 154 8.47 -15.89 -35.08
C PRO A 154 9.52 -14.78 -35.00
N VAL A 155 10.77 -15.11 -35.34
CA VAL A 155 11.86 -14.14 -35.26
C VAL A 155 11.69 -13.02 -36.29
N GLU A 156 11.16 -13.34 -37.48
CA GLU A 156 10.92 -12.37 -38.55
C GLU A 156 10.04 -11.19 -38.12
N SER A 157 9.12 -11.39 -37.17
CA SER A 157 8.22 -10.33 -36.71
C SER A 157 8.91 -9.30 -35.83
N LEU A 158 10.15 -9.58 -35.40
CA LEU A 158 10.96 -8.69 -34.57
C LEU A 158 11.80 -7.71 -35.39
N PHE A 159 11.90 -7.92 -36.70
CA PHE A 159 12.75 -7.16 -37.60
C PHE A 159 11.92 -6.28 -38.55
N PRO A 160 12.49 -5.16 -39.03
CA PRO A 160 11.83 -4.32 -40.03
C PRO A 160 11.56 -5.09 -41.33
N SER A 161 10.60 -4.60 -42.11
CA SER A 161 10.17 -5.23 -43.38
C SER A 161 11.30 -5.42 -44.39
N SER A 162 12.33 -4.57 -44.36
CA SER A 162 13.50 -4.66 -45.23
C SER A 162 14.33 -5.94 -45.04
N LEU A 163 14.22 -6.60 -43.89
CA LEU A 163 14.98 -7.82 -43.55
C LEU A 163 14.11 -9.10 -43.58
N LYS A 164 12.85 -9.02 -44.04
CA LYS A 164 11.93 -10.19 -44.05
C LYS A 164 12.41 -11.35 -44.92
N ASN A 165 13.21 -11.09 -45.95
CA ASN A 165 13.74 -12.12 -46.86
C ASN A 165 15.08 -12.70 -46.38
N SER A 166 15.55 -12.32 -45.19
CA SER A 166 16.79 -12.83 -44.60
C SER A 166 16.59 -14.21 -43.97
N THR A 167 17.66 -15.02 -43.96
CA THR A 167 17.64 -16.31 -43.26
C THR A 167 17.97 -16.11 -41.79
N PHE A 168 16.96 -16.25 -40.92
CA PHE A 168 17.10 -16.15 -39.47
C PHE A 168 17.38 -17.52 -38.83
N VAL A 169 18.37 -17.58 -37.94
CA VAL A 169 18.70 -18.77 -37.16
C VAL A 169 18.71 -18.42 -35.67
N PRO A 170 17.76 -18.94 -34.86
CA PRO A 170 16.59 -19.73 -35.28
C PRO A 170 15.52 -18.89 -35.99
N ASN A 171 14.50 -19.55 -36.55
CA ASN A 171 13.32 -18.89 -37.13
C ASN A 171 12.25 -18.49 -36.10
N SER A 172 12.34 -19.00 -34.87
CA SER A 172 11.42 -18.72 -33.77
C SER A 172 12.16 -18.72 -32.44
N ILE A 173 11.63 -17.95 -31.49
CA ILE A 173 12.08 -17.93 -30.09
C ILE A 173 10.94 -18.31 -29.17
N ASN A 174 11.26 -18.86 -28.01
CA ASN A 174 10.29 -19.20 -26.99
C ASN A 174 10.35 -18.20 -25.83
N LEU A 175 9.18 -17.67 -25.47
CA LEU A 175 8.95 -16.92 -24.25
C LEU A 175 8.39 -17.88 -23.20
N LYS A 176 9.24 -18.34 -22.27
CA LYS A 176 8.83 -19.18 -21.14
C LYS A 176 8.66 -18.33 -19.89
N PHE A 177 7.53 -18.42 -19.22
CA PHE A 177 7.25 -17.64 -18.00
C PHE A 177 6.32 -18.38 -17.04
N SER A 178 6.39 -18.02 -15.76
CA SER A 178 5.43 -18.45 -14.75
C SER A 178 4.20 -17.53 -14.72
N VAL A 179 3.02 -18.12 -14.55
CA VAL A 179 1.74 -17.41 -14.50
C VAL A 179 0.75 -18.15 -13.60
N GLY A 180 -0.24 -17.45 -13.06
CA GLY A 180 -1.36 -18.08 -12.36
C GLY A 180 -2.31 -18.78 -13.33
N ILE A 181 -2.92 -19.89 -12.89
CA ILE A 181 -3.79 -20.70 -13.76
C ILE A 181 -4.95 -19.90 -14.40
N HIS A 182 -5.51 -18.90 -13.72
CA HIS A 182 -6.61 -18.09 -14.27
C HIS A 182 -6.16 -17.15 -15.39
N GLN A 183 -4.87 -16.78 -15.42
CA GLN A 183 -4.29 -15.90 -16.44
C GLN A 183 -3.64 -16.69 -17.58
N PHE A 184 -3.46 -18.00 -17.42
CA PHE A 184 -2.79 -18.85 -18.41
C PHE A 184 -3.36 -18.70 -19.82
N SER A 185 -4.69 -18.72 -19.98
CA SER A 185 -5.35 -18.60 -21.29
C SER A 185 -5.44 -17.16 -21.82
N LYS A 186 -5.23 -16.15 -20.97
CA LYS A 186 -5.44 -14.73 -21.32
C LYS A 186 -4.18 -14.01 -21.82
N ILE A 187 -3.03 -14.66 -21.71
CA ILE A 187 -1.74 -14.08 -22.12
C ILE A 187 -1.33 -14.67 -23.45
N ASP A 188 -1.08 -13.81 -24.42
CA ASP A 188 -0.64 -14.18 -25.77
C ASP A 188 0.56 -13.32 -26.20
N ALA A 189 1.12 -13.62 -27.39
CA ALA A 189 2.31 -12.96 -27.90
C ALA A 189 2.15 -11.44 -28.11
N SER A 190 0.94 -10.95 -28.40
CA SER A 190 0.69 -9.53 -28.69
C SER A 190 0.89 -8.62 -27.48
N GLN A 191 0.83 -9.19 -26.27
CA GLN A 191 1.05 -8.46 -25.02
C GLN A 191 2.53 -8.26 -24.69
N PHE A 192 3.43 -8.91 -25.45
CA PHE A 192 4.87 -8.75 -25.31
C PHE A 192 5.38 -7.77 -26.36
N GLN A 193 6.14 -6.78 -25.90
CA GLN A 193 6.90 -5.91 -26.79
C GLN A 193 8.37 -6.33 -26.72
N LEU A 194 8.82 -6.97 -27.80
CA LEU A 194 10.19 -7.42 -27.95
C LEU A 194 10.97 -6.48 -28.87
N THR A 195 12.27 -6.38 -28.65
CA THR A 195 13.21 -5.64 -29.48
C THR A 195 14.45 -6.48 -29.73
N VAL A 196 15.17 -6.13 -30.80
CA VAL A 196 16.42 -6.76 -31.19
C VAL A 196 17.52 -5.71 -31.22
N GLU A 197 18.61 -6.01 -30.53
CA GLU A 197 19.81 -5.17 -30.53
C GLU A 197 20.95 -5.93 -31.20
N ARG A 198 21.63 -5.28 -32.15
CA ARG A 198 22.79 -5.87 -32.82
C ARG A 198 23.96 -5.93 -31.84
N ILE A 199 24.57 -7.12 -31.69
CA ILE A 199 25.69 -7.36 -30.76
C ILE A 199 27.02 -7.62 -31.46
N ASN A 200 27.00 -7.93 -32.76
CA ASN A 200 28.20 -8.00 -33.59
C ASN A 200 27.90 -7.45 -35.00
N SER A 201 28.79 -6.62 -35.51
CA SER A 201 28.73 -6.05 -36.87
C SER A 201 29.88 -6.51 -37.78
N SER A 202 30.85 -7.27 -37.26
CA SER A 202 32.16 -7.47 -37.89
C SER A 202 32.38 -8.85 -38.49
N SER A 203 31.41 -9.77 -38.40
CA SER A 203 31.51 -11.08 -39.05
C SER A 203 31.15 -11.00 -40.53
N ILE A 204 32.07 -11.47 -41.39
CA ILE A 204 31.94 -11.50 -42.86
C ILE A 204 30.67 -12.28 -43.29
N ASN A 205 30.28 -13.31 -42.54
CA ASN A 205 29.23 -14.25 -42.95
C ASN A 205 27.88 -14.08 -42.23
N SER A 206 27.79 -13.28 -41.16
CA SER A 206 26.53 -13.16 -40.40
C SER A 206 26.46 -11.92 -39.52
N ASP A 207 25.24 -11.51 -39.18
CA ASP A 207 24.95 -10.48 -38.18
C ASP A 207 24.23 -11.10 -36.98
N ILE A 208 24.68 -10.77 -35.77
CA ILE A 208 24.15 -11.36 -34.54
C ILE A 208 23.36 -10.30 -33.76
N TYR A 209 22.18 -10.68 -33.30
CA TYR A 209 21.24 -9.86 -32.56
C TYR A 209 20.87 -10.53 -31.24
N ARG A 210 20.69 -9.72 -30.19
CA ARG A 210 20.14 -10.16 -28.91
C ARG A 210 18.71 -9.66 -28.78
N VAL A 211 17.80 -10.57 -28.45
CA VAL A 211 16.40 -10.26 -28.20
C VAL A 211 16.25 -9.79 -26.75
N LYS A 212 15.49 -8.70 -26.55
CA LYS A 212 15.12 -8.18 -25.23
C LYS A 212 13.63 -7.89 -25.18
N ALA A 213 13.02 -8.01 -24.00
CA ALA A 213 11.66 -7.56 -23.76
C ALA A 213 11.68 -6.11 -23.25
N ILE A 214 10.99 -5.21 -23.94
CA ILE A 214 10.77 -3.81 -23.52
C ILE A 214 9.53 -3.75 -22.61
N ARG A 215 8.48 -4.49 -22.99
CA ARG A 215 7.20 -4.53 -22.24
C ARG A 215 6.73 -5.96 -22.09
N ILE A 216 6.28 -6.28 -20.90
CA ILE A 216 5.72 -7.59 -20.55
C ILE A 216 4.31 -7.42 -19.97
N PRO A 217 3.42 -8.41 -20.12
CA PRO A 217 2.10 -8.39 -19.51
C PRO A 217 2.18 -8.34 -17.98
N SER A 218 1.14 -7.79 -17.35
CA SER A 218 1.02 -7.84 -15.90
C SER A 218 0.73 -9.26 -15.42
N LYS A 219 1.15 -9.58 -14.18
CA LYS A 219 0.94 -10.89 -13.55
C LYS A 219 1.65 -12.07 -14.21
N ILE A 220 2.78 -11.85 -14.87
CA ILE A 220 3.76 -12.91 -15.19
C ILE A 220 5.02 -12.76 -14.34
N TYR A 221 5.74 -13.87 -14.19
CA TYR A 221 6.95 -13.95 -13.38
C TYR A 221 8.01 -14.77 -14.10
N ASN A 222 9.29 -14.48 -13.83
CA ASN A 222 10.44 -15.26 -14.33
C ASN A 222 10.44 -15.47 -15.85
N LEU A 223 10.22 -14.40 -16.63
CA LEU A 223 10.29 -14.49 -18.09
C LEU A 223 11.70 -14.90 -18.55
N GLN A 224 11.76 -15.91 -19.39
CA GLN A 224 12.94 -16.40 -20.05
C GLN A 224 12.70 -16.41 -21.57
N ILE A 225 13.67 -15.87 -22.31
CA ILE A 225 13.67 -15.87 -23.77
C ILE A 225 14.69 -16.91 -24.23
N THR A 226 14.26 -17.89 -25.01
CA THR A 226 15.14 -19.00 -25.43
C THR A 226 14.92 -19.39 -26.90
N PRO A 227 15.95 -19.32 -27.75
CA PRO A 227 17.21 -18.62 -27.50
C PRO A 227 16.99 -17.10 -27.44
N ASN A 228 17.87 -16.40 -26.72
CA ASN A 228 17.87 -14.93 -26.67
C ASN A 228 18.81 -14.30 -27.70
N ILE A 229 19.47 -15.11 -28.52
CA ILE A 229 20.34 -14.70 -29.62
C ILE A 229 19.76 -15.20 -30.92
N VAL A 230 19.76 -14.34 -31.92
CA VAL A 230 19.33 -14.60 -33.28
C VAL A 230 20.44 -14.17 -34.23
N THR A 231 20.73 -15.02 -35.21
CA THR A 231 21.71 -14.73 -36.26
C THR A 231 21.00 -14.55 -37.60
N ILE A 232 21.34 -13.51 -38.34
CA ILE A 232 21.00 -13.32 -39.75
C ILE A 232 22.18 -13.80 -40.59
N LEU A 233 21.96 -14.78 -41.46
CA LEU A 233 22.97 -15.23 -42.41
C LEU A 233 23.05 -14.26 -43.60
N LYS A 234 24.27 -13.82 -43.94
CA LYS A 234 24.52 -13.02 -45.15
C LYS A 234 24.68 -13.96 -46.34
N LYS A 235 24.03 -13.63 -47.45
CA LYS A 235 24.25 -14.31 -48.74
C LYS A 235 25.47 -13.72 -49.43
#